data_AF-A0A3D4FGM2-F1
#
_entry.id   AF-A0A3D4FGM2-F1
#
_cell.length_a   1.000
_cell.length_b   1.000
_cell.length_c   1.000
_cell.angle_alpha   90.00
_cell.angle_beta   90.00
_cell.angle_gamma   90.00
#
_symmetry.space_group_name_H-M   'P 1'
#
loop_
_entity.id
_entity.type
_entity.pdbx_description
1 polymer ?
#
loop_
_entity_poly.entity_id
_entity_poly.type
_entity_poly.pdbx_seq_one_letter_code
_entity_poly.pdbx_strand_id
1 'polypeptide(L)'
;KLHSHPEYYEHLEKLGKKLQDGMAKIASEKNIPITINRCGAMMTIFFTDLKEVKNYEDAKTCNTKLFSKFYMHMLKNGIYIAPSQFEALFLSVAHTEENIDKFLDVFKSFDSNQ
;
A
#
# COMPACT_ATOMS: atom_id res chain seq x y z
N LYS A 1 2.87 -26.00 7.79
CA LYS A 1 3.40 -24.74 8.40
C LYS A 1 4.09 -23.94 7.29
N LEU A 2 4.20 -22.62 7.40
CA LEU A 2 4.79 -21.74 6.36
C LEU A 2 6.21 -22.16 5.95
N HIS A 3 7.05 -22.60 6.89
CA HIS A 3 8.41 -23.07 6.61
C HIS A 3 8.49 -24.31 5.70
N SER A 4 7.38 -25.04 5.53
CA SER A 4 7.31 -26.25 4.69
C SER A 4 6.92 -25.93 3.25
N HIS A 5 6.64 -24.66 2.94
CA HIS A 5 6.11 -24.20 1.64
C HIS A 5 6.86 -22.93 1.21
N PRO A 6 8.15 -23.03 0.81
CA PRO A 6 8.95 -21.88 0.39
C PRO A 6 8.32 -21.09 -0.78
N GLU A 7 7.54 -21.76 -1.63
CA GLU A 7 6.80 -21.16 -2.75
C GLU A 7 5.81 -20.07 -2.32
N TYR A 8 5.34 -20.09 -1.06
CA TYR A 8 4.47 -19.03 -0.55
C TYR A 8 5.21 -17.70 -0.40
N TYR A 9 6.51 -17.72 -0.11
CA TYR A 9 7.30 -16.50 -0.02
C TYR A 9 7.52 -15.89 -1.40
N GLU A 10 7.74 -16.72 -2.43
CA GLU A 10 7.84 -16.26 -3.83
C GLU A 10 6.51 -15.67 -4.33
N HIS A 11 5.39 -16.33 -4.03
CA HIS A 11 4.04 -15.83 -4.34
C HIS A 11 3.79 -14.47 -3.69
N LEU A 12 4.07 -14.35 -2.39
CA LEU A 12 3.89 -13.10 -1.65
C LEU A 12 4.82 -11.98 -2.13
N GLU A 13 6.05 -12.29 -2.50
CA GLU A 13 6.98 -11.33 -3.10
C GLU A 13 6.46 -10.83 -4.45
N LYS A 14 5.96 -11.72 -5.29
CA LYS A 14 5.35 -11.37 -6.59
C LYS A 14 4.14 -10.44 -6.40
N LEU A 15 3.22 -10.78 -5.50
CA LEU A 15 2.05 -9.95 -5.23
C LEU A 15 2.42 -8.60 -4.61
N GLY A 16 3.32 -8.61 -3.63
CA GLY A 16 3.81 -7.40 -2.96
C GLY A 16 4.48 -6.45 -3.95
N LYS A 17 5.31 -6.98 -4.84
CA LYS A 17 5.94 -6.19 -5.91
C LYS A 17 4.92 -5.62 -6.89
N LYS A 18 3.96 -6.43 -7.36
CA LYS A 18 2.87 -5.97 -8.24
C LYS A 18 2.09 -4.81 -7.62
N LEU A 19 1.75 -4.94 -6.33
CA LEU A 19 1.04 -3.90 -5.60
C LEU A 19 1.90 -2.61 -5.48
N GLN A 20 3.16 -2.73 -5.07
CA GLN A 20 4.07 -1.59 -4.93
C GLN A 20 4.25 -0.84 -6.25
N ASP A 21 4.61 -1.56 -7.32
CA ASP A 21 4.88 -0.97 -8.62
C ASP A 21 3.62 -0.33 -9.22
N GLY A 22 2.47 -1.00 -9.07
CA GLY A 22 1.17 -0.49 -9.51
C GLY A 22 0.76 0.80 -8.80
N MET A 23 0.89 0.83 -7.46
CA MET A 23 0.60 2.03 -6.68
C MET A 23 1.55 3.18 -7.03
N ALA A 24 2.86 2.91 -7.14
CA ALA A 24 3.84 3.93 -7.52
C ALA A 24 3.53 4.53 -8.91
N LYS A 25 3.17 3.68 -9.88
CA LYS A 25 2.77 4.12 -11.22
C LYS A 25 1.51 5.01 -11.17
N ILE A 26 0.45 4.55 -10.53
CA ILE A 26 -0.81 5.30 -10.40
C ILE A 26 -0.57 6.63 -9.70
N ALA A 27 0.18 6.64 -8.61
CA ALA A 27 0.48 7.84 -7.86
C ALA A 27 1.27 8.86 -8.70
N SER A 28 2.23 8.39 -9.49
CA SER A 28 2.95 9.23 -10.46
C SER A 28 2.03 9.81 -11.53
N GLU A 29 1.12 9.00 -12.12
CA GLU A 29 0.17 9.46 -13.14
C GLU A 29 -0.82 10.50 -12.59
N LYS A 30 -1.17 10.38 -11.29
CA LYS A 30 -2.11 11.28 -10.60
C LYS A 30 -1.45 12.42 -9.84
N ASN A 31 -0.12 12.53 -9.87
CA ASN A 31 0.66 13.50 -9.07
C ASN A 31 0.33 13.44 -7.56
N ILE A 32 0.11 12.23 -7.02
CA ILE A 32 -0.10 12.01 -5.59
C ILE A 32 1.26 11.68 -4.97
N PRO A 33 1.81 12.52 -4.08
CA PRO A 33 3.12 12.28 -3.50
C PRO A 33 3.04 11.13 -2.50
N ILE A 34 3.65 9.99 -2.84
CA ILE A 34 3.74 8.83 -1.96
C ILE A 34 5.17 8.25 -1.94
N THR A 35 5.50 7.66 -0.80
CA THR A 35 6.62 6.74 -0.63
C THR A 35 6.10 5.42 -0.07
N ILE A 36 6.53 4.31 -0.66
CA ILE A 36 6.11 2.96 -0.26
C ILE A 36 7.32 2.21 0.26
N ASN A 37 7.28 1.81 1.52
CA ASN A 37 8.25 0.87 2.09
C ASN A 37 7.65 -0.54 2.03
N ARG A 38 8.38 -1.50 1.46
CA ARG A 38 7.94 -2.89 1.36
C ARG A 38 9.07 -3.86 1.69
N CYS A 39 8.73 -4.96 2.36
CA CYS A 39 9.57 -6.13 2.53
C CYS A 39 8.70 -7.39 2.39
N GLY A 40 8.82 -8.14 1.29
CA GLY A 40 7.96 -9.28 1.03
C GLY A 40 6.48 -8.88 0.95
N ALA A 41 5.68 -9.49 1.83
CA ALA A 41 4.25 -9.25 2.02
C ALA A 41 3.91 -8.02 2.87
N MET A 42 4.90 -7.44 3.57
CA MET A 42 4.70 -6.33 4.48
C MET A 42 4.93 -5.01 3.75
N MET A 43 3.99 -4.07 3.87
CA MET A 43 4.04 -2.79 3.16
C MET A 43 3.48 -1.65 4.01
N THR A 44 4.08 -0.47 3.92
CA THR A 44 3.52 0.78 4.47
C THR A 44 3.50 1.84 3.39
N ILE A 45 2.39 2.58 3.30
CA ILE A 45 2.16 3.66 2.33
C ILE A 45 2.24 4.99 3.08
N PHE A 46 3.20 5.82 2.72
CA PHE A 46 3.36 7.16 3.27
C PHE A 46 2.95 8.21 2.23
N PHE A 47 1.99 9.06 2.55
CA PHE A 47 1.67 10.24 1.74
C PHE A 47 2.66 11.37 2.08
N THR A 48 3.65 11.60 1.23
CA THR A 48 4.77 12.51 1.49
C THR A 48 5.54 12.81 0.22
N ASP A 49 6.17 14.00 0.16
CA ASP A 49 7.12 14.39 -0.89
C ASP A 49 8.54 13.87 -0.64
N LEU A 50 8.79 13.28 0.54
CA LEU A 50 10.07 12.66 0.84
C LEU A 50 10.32 11.49 -0.11
N LYS A 51 11.54 11.42 -0.67
CA LYS A 51 11.95 10.30 -1.53
C LYS A 51 12.00 8.97 -0.79
N GLU A 52 12.31 9.01 0.52
CA GLU A 52 12.47 7.83 1.38
C GLU A 52 11.98 8.18 2.78
N VAL A 53 11.34 7.21 3.46
CA VAL A 53 10.95 7.31 4.88
C VAL A 53 11.77 6.26 5.64
N LYS A 54 12.76 6.69 6.41
CA LYS A 54 13.76 5.80 7.04
C LYS A 54 13.57 5.64 8.54
N ASN A 55 12.89 6.59 9.17
CA ASN A 55 12.74 6.62 10.61
C ASN A 55 11.37 7.19 11.03
N TYR A 56 11.12 7.18 12.33
CA TYR A 56 9.87 7.66 12.91
C TYR A 56 9.67 9.18 12.72
N GLU A 57 10.73 9.98 12.77
CA GLU A 57 10.61 11.42 12.57
C GLU A 57 10.21 11.74 11.12
N ASP A 58 10.73 11.03 10.12
CA ASP A 58 10.27 11.13 8.73
C ASP A 58 8.77 10.79 8.62
N ALA A 59 8.36 9.68 9.25
CA ALA A 59 6.96 9.23 9.22
C ALA A 59 5.99 10.26 9.81
N LYS A 60 6.39 10.99 10.86
CA LYS A 60 5.56 12.04 11.48
C LYS A 60 5.37 13.27 10.59
N THR A 61 6.24 13.51 9.63
CA THR A 61 6.08 14.61 8.66
C THR A 61 5.05 14.30 7.58
N CYS A 62 4.63 13.04 7.45
CA CYS A 62 3.75 12.61 6.39
C CYS A 62 2.30 13.09 6.58
N ASN A 63 1.56 13.20 5.48
CA ASN A 63 0.21 13.75 5.45
C ASN A 63 -0.86 12.76 5.95
N THR A 64 -1.07 12.76 7.27
CA THR A 64 -2.07 11.91 7.95
C THR A 64 -3.51 12.23 7.58
N LYS A 65 -3.81 13.47 7.17
CA LYS A 65 -5.15 13.84 6.69
C LYS A 65 -5.45 13.18 5.34
N LEU A 66 -4.48 13.18 4.43
CA LEU A 66 -4.62 12.52 3.13
C LEU A 66 -4.68 11.00 3.30
N PHE A 67 -3.88 10.43 4.21
CA PHE A 67 -4.00 9.02 4.57
C PHE A 67 -5.41 8.67 5.09
N SER A 68 -5.98 9.49 5.98
CA SER A 68 -7.34 9.26 6.51
C SER A 68 -8.40 9.27 5.39
N LYS A 69 -8.29 10.19 4.41
CA LYS A 69 -9.16 10.21 3.22
C LYS A 69 -8.99 8.94 2.38
N PHE A 70 -7.75 8.54 2.12
CA PHE A 70 -7.44 7.31 1.40
C PHE A 70 -8.01 6.08 2.13
N TYR A 71 -7.80 5.95 3.43
CA TYR A 71 -8.36 4.87 4.26
C TYR A 71 -9.89 4.80 4.11
N MET A 72 -10.58 5.93 4.26
CA MET A 72 -12.04 5.96 4.12
C MET A 72 -12.50 5.62 2.71
N HIS A 73 -11.76 6.03 1.68
CA HIS A 73 -12.03 5.67 0.29
C HIS A 73 -11.89 4.16 0.05
N MET A 74 -10.80 3.55 0.51
CA MET A 74 -10.58 2.10 0.41
C MET A 74 -11.69 1.33 1.14
N LEU A 75 -12.02 1.76 2.37
CA LEU A 75 -13.06 1.14 3.19
C LEU A 75 -14.43 1.17 2.50
N LYS A 76 -14.83 2.34 1.96
CA LYS A 76 -16.10 2.50 1.22
C LYS A 76 -16.19 1.61 -0.02
N ASN A 77 -15.06 1.25 -0.61
CA ASN A 77 -14.96 0.36 -1.77
C ASN A 77 -14.70 -1.11 -1.37
N GLY A 78 -14.88 -1.46 -0.09
CA GLY A 78 -14.80 -2.83 0.40
C GLY A 78 -13.37 -3.34 0.59
N ILE A 79 -12.39 -2.46 0.75
CA ILE A 79 -11.00 -2.82 1.05
C ILE A 79 -10.64 -2.29 2.43
N TYR A 80 -10.57 -3.21 3.40
CA TYR A 80 -10.17 -2.89 4.76
C TYR A 80 -8.64 -2.92 4.87
N ILE A 81 -8.05 -1.75 5.10
CA ILE A 81 -6.62 -1.59 5.39
C ILE A 81 -6.44 -1.13 6.84
N ALA A 82 -5.21 -1.13 7.35
CA ALA A 82 -4.93 -0.61 8.69
C ALA A 82 -5.35 0.88 8.81
N PRO A 83 -6.05 1.29 9.89
CA PRO A 83 -6.60 2.64 10.02
C PRO A 83 -5.56 3.71 10.37
N SER A 84 -4.30 3.33 10.61
CA SER A 84 -3.21 4.26 10.92
C SER A 84 -2.13 4.27 9.85
N GLN A 85 -1.63 5.46 9.54
CA GLN A 85 -0.48 5.64 8.65
C GLN A 85 0.82 5.03 9.20
N PHE A 86 0.88 4.79 10.51
CA PHE A 86 2.05 4.20 11.16
C PHE A 86 2.00 2.66 11.19
N GLU A 87 0.96 2.05 10.63
CA GLU A 87 0.79 0.61 10.58
C GLU A 87 1.22 0.04 9.21
N ALA A 88 1.73 -1.19 9.25
CA ALA A 88 1.99 -1.95 8.04
C ALA A 88 0.76 -2.77 7.63
N LEU A 89 0.58 -2.90 6.33
CA LEU A 89 -0.33 -3.83 5.67
C LEU A 89 0.40 -5.14 5.41
N PHE A 90 -0.33 -6.25 5.48
CA PHE A 90 0.20 -7.59 5.28
C PHE A 90 -0.61 -8.35 4.25
N LEU A 91 0.06 -8.82 3.20
CA LEU A 91 -0.54 -9.79 2.29
C LEU A 91 -0.54 -11.19 2.91
N SER A 92 -1.69 -11.84 2.87
CA SER A 92 -1.86 -13.27 3.11
C SER A 92 -1.67 -14.07 1.82
N VAL A 93 -1.24 -15.33 1.94
CA VAL A 93 -1.18 -16.30 0.83
C VAL A 93 -2.55 -16.56 0.17
N ALA A 94 -3.64 -16.23 0.88
CA ALA A 94 -4.99 -16.29 0.34
C ALA A 94 -5.28 -15.21 -0.71
N HIS A 95 -4.49 -14.14 -0.77
CA HIS A 95 -4.67 -13.11 -1.78
C HIS A 95 -4.25 -13.63 -3.15
N THR A 96 -5.02 -13.24 -4.15
CA THR A 96 -4.79 -13.53 -5.56
C THR A 96 -4.34 -12.28 -6.30
N GLU A 97 -3.88 -12.44 -7.54
CA GLU A 97 -3.60 -11.30 -8.42
C GLU A 97 -4.83 -10.41 -8.63
N GLU A 98 -6.02 -10.99 -8.71
CA GLU A 98 -7.29 -10.24 -8.84
C GLU A 98 -7.56 -9.34 -7.61
N ASN A 99 -7.16 -9.78 -6.42
CA ASN A 99 -7.28 -8.92 -5.23
C ASN A 99 -6.34 -7.72 -5.32
N ILE A 100 -5.13 -7.91 -5.86
CA ILE A 100 -4.18 -6.82 -6.09
C ILE A 100 -4.71 -5.87 -7.17
N ASP A 101 -5.24 -6.41 -8.27
CA ASP A 101 -5.81 -5.60 -9.36
C ASP A 101 -7.00 -4.78 -8.87
N LYS A 102 -7.91 -5.39 -8.08
CA LYS A 102 -9.01 -4.67 -7.43
C LYS A 102 -8.51 -3.55 -6.52
N PHE A 103 -7.45 -3.79 -5.74
CA PHE A 103 -6.86 -2.74 -4.91
C PHE A 103 -6.36 -1.57 -5.75
N LEU A 104 -5.61 -1.87 -6.82
CA LEU A 104 -5.05 -0.87 -7.72
C LEU A 104 -6.15 -0.07 -8.44
N ASP A 105 -7.24 -0.71 -8.85
CA ASP A 105 -8.39 -0.04 -9.47
C ASP A 105 -9.08 0.91 -8.50
N VAL A 106 -9.30 0.49 -7.26
CA VAL A 106 -9.87 1.36 -6.21
C VAL A 106 -8.92 2.52 -5.92
N PHE A 107 -7.62 2.27 -5.79
CA PHE A 107 -6.64 3.34 -5.59
C PHE A 107 -6.59 4.30 -6.79
N LYS A 108 -6.70 3.80 -8.02
CA LYS A 108 -6.77 4.63 -9.23
C LYS A 108 -7.98 5.56 -9.23
N SER A 109 -9.10 5.14 -8.65
CA SER A 109 -10.30 5.98 -8.49
C SER A 109 -10.20 7.02 -7.36
N PHE A 110 -9.20 6.92 -6.47
CA PHE A 110 -9.03 7.86 -5.34
C PHE A 110 -8.68 9.26 -5.83
N ASP A 111 -9.51 10.27 -5.53
CA ASP A 111 -9.24 11.67 -5.79
C ASP A 111 -8.65 12.33 -4.54
N SER A 112 -7.39 12.78 -4.61
CA SER A 112 -6.69 13.40 -3.49
C SER A 112 -7.14 14.84 -3.21
N ASN A 113 -7.89 15.47 -4.12
CA ASN A 113 -8.31 16.87 -4.01
C ASN A 113 -9.68 17.06 -3.35
N GLN A 114 -10.47 15.98 -3.20
CA GLN A 114 -11.73 15.97 -2.43
C GLN A 114 -11.48 15.53 -0.99
#